data_AF-A0A6B4JTA8-F1
#
_entry.id   AF-A0A6B4JTA8-F1
#
_cell.length_a   1.000
_cell.length_b   1.000
_cell.length_c   1.000
_cell.angle_alpha   90.00
_cell.angle_beta   90.00
_cell.angle_gamma   90.00
#
_symmetry.space_group_name_H-M   'P 1'
#
loop_
_entity.id
_entity.type
_entity.pdbx_description
1 polymer ?
#
loop_
_entity_poly.entity_id
_entity_poly.type
_entity_poly.pdbx_seq_one_letter_code
_entity_poly.pdbx_strand_id
1 'polypeptide(L)'
;MKVSHHGSIKNNFNWIESTRAKKYLISTNGEKHGHPNEEVIARILQCNNENKTFYFNYPLDICKVMDETILKENYKYSIIVGNGISSLQIEVNDQ
;
A
#
# COMPACT_ATOMS: atom_id res chain seq x y z
N MET A 1 3.26 -6.10 -6.46
CA MET A 1 4.15 -4.95 -6.79
C MET A 1 4.71 -4.38 -5.50
N LYS A 2 6.04 -4.27 -5.39
CA LYS A 2 6.68 -3.59 -4.26
C LYS A 2 6.78 -2.10 -4.59
N VAL A 3 6.28 -1.23 -3.70
CA VAL A 3 6.34 0.21 -3.92
C VAL A 3 7.79 0.67 -3.77
N SER A 4 8.33 1.29 -4.82
CA SER A 4 9.73 1.72 -4.88
C SER A 4 10.03 2.80 -3.84
N HIS A 5 11.24 2.74 -3.28
CA HIS A 5 11.80 3.74 -2.36
C HIS A 5 10.82 4.12 -1.23
N HIS A 6 10.30 3.12 -0.52
CA HIS A 6 9.45 3.29 0.66
C HIS A 6 8.14 4.08 0.42
N GLY A 7 7.75 4.42 -0.82
CA GLY A 7 6.58 5.25 -1.10
C GLY A 7 6.85 6.76 -1.17
N SER A 8 8.07 7.18 -1.54
CA SER A 8 8.39 8.58 -1.83
C SER A 8 7.77 9.08 -3.15
N ILE A 9 7.30 10.34 -3.18
CA ILE A 9 6.58 10.97 -4.31
C ILE A 9 7.39 11.01 -5.61
N LYS A 10 8.66 11.44 -5.56
CA LYS A 10 9.47 11.73 -6.78
C LYS A 10 9.72 10.50 -7.67
N ASN A 11 9.70 9.30 -7.10
CA ASN A 11 10.07 8.07 -7.82
C ASN A 11 8.86 7.22 -8.23
N ASN A 12 7.65 7.57 -7.81
CA ASN A 12 6.47 6.71 -7.95
C ASN A 12 5.39 7.22 -8.91
N PHE A 13 5.36 8.52 -9.21
CA PHE A 13 4.30 9.12 -10.05
C PHE A 13 4.24 8.54 -11.47
N ASN A 14 5.39 8.41 -12.15
CA ASN A 14 5.40 8.07 -13.58
C ASN A 14 4.94 6.63 -13.89
N TRP A 15 5.00 5.70 -12.93
CA TRP A 15 4.59 4.31 -13.17
C TRP A 15 3.24 3.94 -12.52
N ILE A 16 2.79 4.64 -11.48
CA ILE A 16 1.50 4.34 -10.82
C ILE A 16 0.33 4.50 -11.78
N GLU A 17 0.38 5.50 -12.67
CA GLU A 17 -0.71 5.74 -13.62
C GLU A 17 -0.85 4.61 -14.64
N SER A 18 0.29 4.07 -15.12
CA SER A 18 0.35 3.07 -16.18
C SER A 18 0.35 1.62 -15.68
N THR A 19 0.30 1.38 -14.37
CA THR A 19 0.35 0.03 -13.81
C THR A 19 -0.83 -0.25 -12.88
N ARG A 20 -1.23 -1.52 -12.85
CA ARG A 20 -2.29 -2.06 -11.99
C ARG A 20 -1.75 -3.34 -11.36
N ALA A 21 -1.95 -3.50 -10.06
CA ALA A 21 -1.59 -4.71 -9.35
C ALA A 21 -2.71 -5.08 -8.36
N LYS A 22 -2.88 -6.39 -8.13
CA LYS A 22 -3.78 -6.91 -7.10
C LYS A 22 -3.16 -6.84 -5.69
N LYS A 23 -1.84 -6.85 -5.59
CA LYS A 23 -1.10 -6.90 -4.32
C LYS A 23 -0.02 -5.80 -4.33
N TYR A 24 -0.12 -4.83 -3.42
CA TYR A 24 0.85 -3.74 -3.23
C TYR A 24 1.63 -3.95 -1.93
N LEU A 25 2.96 -3.98 -2.00
CA LEU A 25 3.83 -4.21 -0.84
C LEU A 25 4.47 -2.89 -0.40
N ILE A 26 4.22 -2.51 0.85
CA ILE A 26 4.76 -1.33 1.53
C ILE A 26 5.75 -1.81 2.57
N SER A 27 7.04 -1.55 2.32
CA SER A 27 8.15 -2.03 3.16
C SER A 27 8.88 -0.85 3.81
N THR A 28 8.30 -0.25 4.85
CA THR A 28 8.86 0.91 5.56
C THR A 28 8.30 1.02 6.97
N ASN A 29 9.12 1.48 7.93
CA ASN A 29 8.71 1.78 9.30
C ASN A 29 8.35 3.26 9.52
N GLY A 30 8.49 4.11 8.49
CA GLY A 30 8.04 5.51 8.50
C GLY A 30 8.90 6.48 9.33
N GLU A 31 9.79 6.00 10.20
CA GLU A 31 10.48 6.82 11.23
C GLU A 31 11.30 8.00 10.69
N LYS A 32 11.94 7.85 9.52
CA LYS A 32 12.87 8.87 9.01
C LYS A 32 12.19 9.98 8.20
N HIS A 33 11.11 9.65 7.47
CA HIS A 33 10.53 10.52 6.44
C HIS A 33 8.99 10.50 6.40
N GLY A 34 8.31 9.84 7.34
CA GLY A 34 6.84 9.76 7.37
C GLY A 34 6.26 8.94 6.21
N HIS A 35 7.02 7.98 5.69
CA HIS A 35 6.62 7.18 4.54
C HIS A 35 5.78 5.95 4.92
N PRO A 36 4.87 5.47 4.05
CA PRO A 36 4.61 5.99 2.70
C PRO A 36 3.83 7.31 2.76
N ASN A 37 4.05 8.18 1.77
CA ASN A 37 3.26 9.40 1.67
C ASN A 37 1.82 9.05 1.32
N GLU A 38 0.85 9.65 2.02
CA GLU A 38 -0.57 9.45 1.79
C GLU A 38 -0.97 9.70 0.33
N GLU A 39 -0.35 10.70 -0.32
CA GLU A 39 -0.55 11.00 -1.74
C GLU A 39 -0.25 9.82 -2.67
N VAL A 40 0.76 9.00 -2.35
CA VAL A 40 1.12 7.83 -3.16
C VAL A 40 0.03 6.76 -3.05
N ILE A 41 -0.49 6.54 -1.85
CA ILE A 41 -1.62 5.62 -1.63
C ILE A 41 -2.87 6.14 -2.34
N ALA A 42 -3.22 7.41 -2.13
CA ALA A 42 -4.37 8.04 -2.76
C ALA A 42 -4.31 7.95 -4.29
N ARG A 43 -3.13 8.17 -4.90
CA ARG A 43 -2.93 8.02 -6.34
C ARG A 43 -3.14 6.59 -6.80
N ILE A 44 -2.61 5.59 -6.08
CA ILE A 44 -2.84 4.16 -6.41
C ILE A 44 -4.33 3.84 -6.33
N LEU A 45 -5.04 4.32 -5.31
CA LEU A 45 -6.48 4.10 -5.15
C LEU A 45 -7.28 4.74 -6.29
N GLN A 46 -6.93 5.95 -6.73
CA GLN A 46 -7.59 6.64 -7.84
C GLN A 46 -7.32 6.00 -9.20
N CYS A 47 -6.09 5.53 -9.42
CA CYS A 47 -5.73 4.94 -10.70
C CYS A 47 -6.29 3.51 -10.80
N ASN A 48 -6.22 2.70 -9.74
CA ASN A 48 -6.62 1.30 -9.79
C ASN A 48 -8.05 1.07 -9.27
N ASN A 49 -9.00 0.84 -10.18
CA ASN A 49 -10.40 0.56 -9.84
C ASN A 49 -10.70 -0.94 -9.58
N GLU A 50 -9.68 -1.80 -9.60
CA GLU A 50 -9.80 -3.23 -9.30
C GLU A 50 -9.63 -3.53 -7.81
N ASN A 51 -10.09 -4.72 -7.40
CA ASN A 51 -9.85 -5.27 -6.07
C ASN A 51 -8.35 -5.41 -5.83
N LYS A 52 -7.87 -4.85 -4.72
CA LYS A 52 -6.44 -4.84 -4.38
C LYS A 52 -6.20 -4.95 -2.88
N THR A 53 -5.04 -5.46 -2.51
CA THR A 53 -4.62 -5.59 -1.11
C THR A 53 -3.30 -4.84 -0.92
N PHE A 54 -3.25 -4.00 0.11
CA PHE A 54 -2.02 -3.38 0.57
C PHE A 54 -1.44 -4.18 1.74
N TYR A 55 -0.16 -4.52 1.63
CA TYR A 55 0.58 -5.26 2.64
C TYR A 55 1.62 -4.32 3.26
N PHE A 56 1.44 -4.00 4.53
CA PHE A 56 2.38 -3.20 5.30
C PHE A 56 3.19 -4.13 6.19
N ASN A 57 4.52 -4.00 6.18
CA ASN A 57 5.36 -4.79 7.09
C ASN A 57 5.42 -4.23 8.52
N TYR A 58 5.13 -2.94 8.70
CA TYR A 58 5.05 -2.27 10.00
C TYR A 58 3.65 -1.68 10.23
N PRO A 59 3.21 -1.53 11.50
CA PRO A 59 2.05 -0.74 11.83
C PRO A 59 2.40 0.74 11.68
N LEU A 60 1.75 1.42 10.73
CA LEU A 60 1.94 2.85 10.44
C LEU A 60 0.64 3.60 10.72
N ASP A 61 0.72 4.90 11.00
CA ASP A 61 -0.50 5.69 11.25
C ASP A 61 -1.44 5.73 10.04
N ILE A 62 -0.90 5.72 8.83
CA ILE A 62 -1.69 5.60 7.59
C ILE A 62 -2.51 4.30 7.54
N CYS A 63 -2.07 3.22 8.20
CA CYS A 63 -2.86 1.99 8.28
C CYS A 63 -4.18 2.23 9.01
N LYS A 64 -4.20 3.12 10.02
CA LYS A 64 -5.41 3.47 10.77
C LYS A 64 -6.40 4.24 9.89
N VAL A 65 -5.88 5.21 9.12
CA VAL A 65 -6.69 5.98 8.15
C VAL A 65 -7.26 5.07 7.07
N MET A 66 -6.45 4.13 6.57
CA MET A 66 -6.89 3.17 5.57
C MET A 66 -7.82 2.07 6.12
N ASP A 67 -7.98 1.96 7.44
CA ASP A 67 -8.81 0.92 8.06
C ASP A 67 -10.31 1.25 8.04
N GLU A 68 -10.71 2.39 7.48
CA GLU A 68 -12.12 2.81 7.37
C GLU A 68 -12.91 1.98 6.35
N THR A 69 -14.04 1.39 6.79
CA THR A 69 -14.91 0.53 5.96
C THR A 69 -15.40 1.24 4.69
N ILE A 70 -15.84 2.50 4.82
CA ILE A 70 -16.37 3.27 3.69
C ILE A 70 -15.30 3.47 2.61
N LEU A 71 -14.05 3.75 3.00
CA LEU A 71 -12.95 3.89 2.06
C LEU A 71 -12.62 2.56 1.37
N LYS A 72 -12.57 1.47 2.12
CA LYS A 72 -12.31 0.12 1.59
C LYS A 72 -13.33 -0.30 0.55
N GLU A 73 -14.61 -0.03 0.79
CA GLU A 73 -15.69 -0.34 -0.15
C GLU A 73 -15.63 0.55 -1.39
N ASN A 74 -15.53 1.87 -1.21
CA ASN A 74 -15.51 2.83 -2.31
C ASN A 74 -14.33 2.61 -3.26
N TYR A 75 -13.16 2.28 -2.71
CA TYR A 75 -11.93 2.10 -3.48
C TYR A 75 -11.53 0.63 -3.65
N LYS A 76 -12.38 -0.33 -3.27
CA LYS A 76 -12.18 -1.78 -3.48
C LYS A 76 -10.79 -2.25 -3.02
N TYR A 77 -10.44 -1.97 -1.76
CA TYR A 77 -9.17 -2.44 -1.20
C TYR A 77 -9.31 -3.07 0.17
N SER A 78 -8.33 -3.90 0.52
CA SER A 78 -8.10 -4.39 1.87
C SER A 78 -6.67 -4.09 2.31
N ILE A 79 -6.42 -4.15 3.63
CA ILE A 79 -5.10 -3.95 4.21
C ILE A 79 -4.72 -5.15 5.06
N ILE A 80 -3.44 -5.53 5.01
CA ILE A 80 -2.81 -6.51 5.90
C ILE A 80 -1.60 -5.83 6.51
N VAL A 81 -1.53 -5.82 7.84
CA VAL A 81 -0.52 -5.08 8.59
C VAL A 81 0.28 -6.04 9.44
N GLY A 82 1.58 -6.12 9.16
CA GLY A 82 2.55 -6.83 9.98
C GLY A 82 2.90 -6.07 11.26
N ASN A 83 3.46 -6.78 12.23
CA ASN A 83 3.86 -6.23 13.52
C ASN A 83 5.26 -5.59 13.53
N GLY A 84 5.98 -5.59 12.40
CA GLY A 84 7.35 -5.08 12.31
C GLY A 84 8.43 -5.98 12.93
N ILE A 85 8.06 -7.12 13.50
CA ILE A 85 8.95 -8.06 14.21
C ILE A 85 9.08 -9.38 13.45
N SER A 86 7.96 -9.95 13.01
CA SER A 86 7.90 -11.20 12.26
C SER A 86 7.75 -10.96 10.77
N SER A 87 8.30 -11.86 9.94
CA SER A 87 8.14 -11.81 8.48
C SER A 87 6.67 -11.93 8.08
N LEU A 88 6.19 -11.02 7.23
CA LEU A 88 4.89 -11.12 6.59
C LEU A 88 4.99 -12.05 5.37
N GLN A 89 4.28 -13.18 5.39
CA GLN A 89 4.23 -14.12 4.28
C GLN A 89 3.09 -13.74 3.32
N ILE A 90 3.38 -13.77 2.02
CA ILE A 90 2.45 -13.33 0.97
C ILE A 90 2.48 -14.36 -0.14
N GLU A 91 1.36 -15.04 -0.34
CA GLU A 91 1.20 -15.98 -1.45
C GLU A 91 1.13 -15.22 -2.78
N VAL A 92 1.94 -15.65 -3.74
CA VAL A 92 2.11 -14.95 -5.02
C VAL A 92 1.24 -15.55 -6.13
N ASN A 93 0.73 -16.76 -5.93
CA ASN A 93 -0.11 -17.47 -6.89
C ASN A 93 -1.50 -17.70 -6.30
N ASP A 94 -2.52 -17.18 -6.98
CA ASP A 94 -3.90 -17.60 -6.75
C ASP A 94 -4.11 -18.82 -7.68
N GLN A 95 -3.89 -20.03 -7.16
CA GLN A 95 -4.30 -21.28 -7.85
C GLN A 95 -5.79 -21.54 -7.63
#